data_AF-A0A3Q3WET7-F1
#
_entry.id   AF-A0A3Q3WET7-F1
#
_cell.length_a   1.000
_cell.length_b   1.000
_cell.length_c   1.000
_cell.angle_alpha   90.00
_cell.angle_beta   90.00
_cell.angle_gamma   90.00
#
_symmetry.space_group_name_H-M   'P 1'
#
loop_
_entity.id
_entity.type
_entity.pdbx_description
1 polymer ?
#
loop_
_entity_poly.entity_id
_entity_poly.type
_entity_poly.pdbx_seq_one_letter_code
_entity_poly.pdbx_strand_id
1 'polypeptide(L)'
;MRTCYDSRTTNRESSEPSLPMISSITMADKQNVQRSVKIAAGAVVCVESEIRGDVTIGPRTVVHPKARIIAEAGPIVIGEGNLIEEQALIINGYPENITPDSEVEPKTMTIGMNNVFEVGCVSQALKIGDNNVIESKADVGRNVILTSGCIIGAFCQVNTCEVIPENTVIYGSGCMRRVQTERPQPQTLQLDFLMKILPNYHHLKKTVKAGHHAS
;
A
#
# COMPACT_ATOMS: atom_id res chain seq x y z
N MET A 1 -28.13 70.98 -44.81
CA MET A 1 -28.70 70.19 -45.92
C MET A 1 -28.86 68.77 -45.40
N ARG A 2 -30.08 68.34 -45.07
CA ARG A 2 -30.97 67.50 -45.91
C ARG A 2 -30.28 66.18 -46.31
N THR A 3 -30.59 65.06 -45.61
CA THR A 3 -31.53 63.95 -46.02
C THR A 3 -30.90 63.05 -47.11
N CYS A 4 -30.99 61.73 -47.20
CA CYS A 4 -31.84 60.68 -46.60
C CYS A 4 -31.43 59.32 -47.27
N TYR A 5 -31.73 58.18 -46.62
CA TYR A 5 -32.04 56.84 -47.18
C TYR A 5 -30.90 56.01 -47.84
N ASP A 6 -30.87 54.67 -47.83
CA ASP A 6 -31.49 53.58 -47.05
C ASP A 6 -30.90 52.25 -47.61
N SER A 7 -30.88 51.20 -46.79
CA SER A 7 -31.03 49.78 -47.13
C SER A 7 -29.89 49.01 -47.88
N ARG A 8 -29.27 48.05 -47.18
CA ARG A 8 -29.53 46.59 -47.31
C ARG A 8 -28.49 45.74 -46.57
N THR A 9 -28.99 45.10 -45.52
CA THR A 9 -28.77 43.72 -45.05
C THR A 9 -27.89 42.81 -45.93
N THR A 10 -26.90 42.12 -45.32
CA THR A 10 -27.02 40.72 -44.83
C THR A 10 -25.73 40.22 -44.14
N ASN A 11 -25.85 39.74 -42.89
CA ASN A 11 -25.32 38.45 -42.35
C ASN A 11 -23.79 38.24 -42.30
N ARG A 12 -23.13 37.80 -41.20
CA ARG A 12 -23.49 36.87 -40.11
C ARG A 12 -22.41 36.97 -39.00
N GLU A 13 -22.82 37.14 -37.75
CA GLU A 13 -22.66 36.19 -36.62
C GLU A 13 -21.38 36.35 -35.78
N SER A 14 -21.53 37.03 -34.63
CA SER A 14 -20.98 36.57 -33.35
C SER A 14 -21.85 37.14 -32.22
N SER A 15 -22.84 36.32 -31.84
CA SER A 15 -23.79 36.52 -30.76
C SER A 15 -23.11 36.47 -29.39
N GLU A 16 -23.18 37.56 -28.63
CA GLU A 16 -23.25 37.50 -27.17
C GLU A 16 -24.61 36.95 -26.76
N PRO A 17 -24.66 36.06 -25.76
CA PRO A 17 -25.66 36.30 -24.72
C PRO A 17 -25.13 36.07 -23.31
N SER A 18 -25.52 37.00 -22.46
CA SER A 18 -25.61 36.91 -21.00
C SER A 18 -26.05 35.52 -20.50
N LEU A 19 -25.26 34.91 -19.62
CA LEU A 19 -25.65 33.71 -18.88
C LEU A 19 -26.39 34.08 -17.58
N PRO A 20 -27.48 33.37 -17.24
CA PRO A 20 -28.33 33.65 -16.08
C PRO A 20 -27.77 33.04 -14.80
N MET A 21 -28.15 33.63 -13.66
CA MET A 21 -28.10 32.96 -12.36
C MET A 21 -29.05 31.76 -12.34
N ILE A 22 -28.60 30.67 -11.71
CA ILE A 22 -29.33 29.64 -10.92
C ILE A 22 -28.61 28.30 -11.10
N SER A 23 -27.94 27.82 -10.06
CA SER A 23 -28.36 26.60 -9.33
C SER A 23 -27.21 26.12 -8.46
N SER A 24 -27.51 26.00 -7.17
CA SER A 24 -26.74 25.35 -6.13
C SER A 24 -26.19 23.99 -6.60
N ILE A 25 -24.88 23.88 -6.77
CA ILE A 25 -24.18 22.59 -6.78
C ILE A 25 -23.36 22.53 -5.51
N THR A 26 -24.00 22.01 -4.48
CA THR A 26 -23.34 21.31 -3.38
C THR A 26 -22.46 20.19 -3.92
N MET A 27 -21.41 19.87 -3.17
CA MET A 27 -20.55 18.67 -3.24
C MET A 27 -19.20 18.86 -3.96
N ALA A 28 -18.17 19.05 -3.15
CA ALA A 28 -16.91 18.36 -3.34
C ALA A 28 -16.58 17.71 -2.00
N ASP A 29 -16.88 16.41 -1.93
CA ASP A 29 -16.58 15.54 -0.81
C ASP A 29 -15.13 15.71 -0.38
N LYS A 30 -14.92 16.39 0.76
CA LYS A 30 -13.82 16.01 1.64
C LYS A 30 -14.16 14.60 2.10
N GLN A 31 -13.80 13.60 1.28
CA GLN A 31 -13.84 12.21 1.68
C GLN A 31 -12.96 12.13 2.93
N ASN A 32 -13.64 12.12 4.07
CA ASN A 32 -13.16 11.57 5.30
C ASN A 32 -12.73 10.15 4.94
N VAL A 33 -11.47 9.97 4.53
CA VAL A 33 -10.89 8.65 4.30
C VAL A 33 -10.95 7.99 5.65
N GLN A 34 -12.03 7.26 5.85
CA GLN A 34 -12.37 6.59 7.07
C GLN A 34 -11.24 5.58 7.25
N ARG A 35 -10.26 5.94 8.08
CA ARG A 35 -9.08 5.11 8.35
C ARG A 35 -9.59 3.82 8.95
N SER A 36 -9.70 2.80 8.11
CA SER A 36 -10.36 1.54 8.42
C SER A 36 -9.34 0.43 8.30
N VAL A 37 -9.27 -0.43 9.32
CA VAL A 37 -8.45 -1.64 9.26
C VAL A 37 -9.37 -2.80 8.90
N LYS A 38 -9.19 -3.35 7.70
CA LYS A 38 -9.95 -4.49 7.17
C LYS A 38 -9.11 -5.75 7.33
N ILE A 39 -9.54 -6.65 8.21
CA ILE A 39 -8.84 -7.91 8.47
C ILE A 39 -9.69 -9.06 7.90
N ALA A 40 -9.15 -9.77 6.91
CA ALA A 40 -9.82 -10.91 6.30
C ALA A 40 -9.99 -12.08 7.29
N ALA A 41 -11.00 -12.91 7.04
CA ALA A 41 -11.20 -14.13 7.82
C ALA A 41 -9.99 -15.06 7.69
N GLY A 42 -9.52 -15.59 8.82
CA GLY A 42 -8.34 -16.47 8.88
C GLY A 42 -7.00 -15.74 8.96
N ALA A 43 -6.97 -14.41 8.95
CA ALA A 43 -5.77 -13.66 9.34
C ALA A 43 -5.60 -13.66 10.87
N VAL A 44 -4.36 -13.75 11.33
CA VAL A 44 -3.97 -13.79 12.74
C VAL A 44 -3.23 -12.50 13.04
N VAL A 45 -3.88 -11.57 13.72
CA VAL A 45 -3.29 -10.26 14.03
C VAL A 45 -3.22 -10.09 15.54
N CYS A 46 -2.02 -10.00 16.11
CA CYS A 46 -1.84 -9.80 17.54
C CYS A 46 -2.35 -8.42 17.99
N VAL A 47 -2.97 -8.33 19.17
CA VAL A 47 -3.49 -7.05 19.71
C VAL A 47 -2.39 -6.01 19.93
N GLU A 48 -1.20 -6.45 20.30
CA GLU A 48 0.00 -5.62 20.50
C GLU A 48 0.59 -5.05 19.20
N SER A 49 0.06 -5.44 18.03
CA SER A 49 0.46 -4.83 16.76
C SER A 49 -0.15 -3.43 16.61
N GLU A 50 0.67 -2.50 16.17
CA GLU A 50 0.28 -1.14 15.84
C GLU A 50 -0.10 -1.07 14.37
N ILE A 51 -1.39 -0.81 14.10
CA ILE A 51 -1.90 -0.65 12.73
C ILE A 51 -2.59 0.70 12.67
N ARG A 52 -2.11 1.58 11.80
CA ARG A 52 -2.60 2.95 11.64
C ARG A 52 -2.97 3.22 10.18
N GLY A 53 -4.08 3.93 9.95
CA GLY A 53 -4.53 4.34 8.62
C GLY A 53 -5.46 3.33 7.95
N ASP A 54 -5.54 3.39 6.62
CA ASP A 54 -6.33 2.45 5.82
C ASP A 54 -5.46 1.24 5.45
N VAL A 55 -5.74 0.10 6.08
CA VAL A 55 -4.94 -1.12 5.94
C VAL A 55 -5.87 -2.30 5.69
N THR A 56 -5.63 -3.01 4.59
CA THR A 56 -6.32 -4.26 4.26
C THR A 56 -5.36 -5.42 4.42
N ILE A 57 -5.72 -6.39 5.26
CA ILE A 57 -4.95 -7.60 5.55
C ILE A 57 -5.66 -8.80 4.95
N GLY A 58 -4.99 -9.47 4.01
CA GLY A 58 -5.47 -10.68 3.36
C GLY A 58 -5.55 -11.89 4.31
N PRO A 59 -6.27 -12.95 3.89
CA PRO A 59 -6.46 -14.14 4.70
C PRO A 59 -5.13 -14.87 4.93
N ARG A 60 -5.05 -15.72 5.95
CA ARG A 60 -3.85 -16.48 6.33
C ARG A 60 -2.60 -15.63 6.62
N THR A 61 -2.72 -14.31 6.66
CA THR A 61 -1.64 -13.41 7.04
C THR A 61 -1.49 -13.39 8.55
N VAL A 62 -0.25 -13.47 9.02
CA VAL A 62 0.13 -13.51 10.42
C VAL A 62 0.90 -12.24 10.77
N VAL A 63 0.46 -11.52 11.80
CA VAL A 63 1.12 -10.31 12.32
C VAL A 63 1.48 -10.52 13.78
N HIS A 64 2.78 -10.53 14.06
CA HIS A 64 3.35 -10.70 15.39
C HIS A 64 3.11 -9.50 16.31
N PRO A 65 3.28 -9.66 17.63
CA PRO A 65 3.28 -8.55 18.58
C PRO A 65 4.31 -7.48 18.20
N LYS A 66 4.05 -6.22 18.55
CA LYS A 66 4.93 -5.05 18.29
C LYS A 66 5.27 -4.78 16.82
N ALA A 67 4.70 -5.51 15.86
CA ALA A 67 4.75 -5.14 14.46
C ALA A 67 4.01 -3.81 14.24
N ARG A 68 4.52 -2.98 13.32
CA ARG A 68 4.02 -1.63 13.05
C ARG A 68 3.68 -1.50 11.57
N ILE A 69 2.41 -1.27 11.25
CA ILE A 69 1.90 -1.07 9.90
C ILE A 69 1.25 0.31 9.84
N ILE A 70 1.86 1.24 9.11
CA ILE A 70 1.49 2.65 9.14
C ILE A 70 1.19 3.15 7.73
N ALA A 71 -0.09 3.39 7.45
CA ALA A 71 -0.60 3.97 6.22
C ALA A 71 -0.85 5.48 6.41
N GLU A 72 0.09 6.34 6.02
CA GLU A 72 -0.03 7.81 6.16
C GLU A 72 -0.32 8.51 4.82
N ALA A 73 0.41 8.17 3.77
CA ALA A 73 0.28 8.78 2.44
C ALA A 73 -0.70 8.07 1.51
N GLY A 74 -1.09 6.84 1.84
CA GLY A 74 -2.02 6.05 1.03
C GLY A 74 -2.33 4.71 1.70
N PRO A 75 -3.36 4.01 1.21
CA PRO A 75 -3.76 2.73 1.77
C PRO A 75 -2.67 1.66 1.58
N ILE A 76 -2.60 0.70 2.51
CA ILE A 76 -1.73 -0.46 2.42
C ILE A 76 -2.60 -1.70 2.20
N VAL A 77 -2.36 -2.42 1.11
CA VAL A 77 -3.03 -3.67 0.79
C VAL A 77 -2.04 -4.81 0.91
N ILE A 78 -2.26 -5.68 1.89
CA ILE A 78 -1.47 -6.87 2.16
C ILE A 78 -2.23 -8.08 1.63
N GLY A 79 -1.57 -8.86 0.77
CA GLY A 79 -2.11 -10.09 0.21
C GLY A 79 -2.24 -11.21 1.24
N GLU A 80 -2.41 -12.42 0.73
CA GLU A 80 -2.64 -13.63 1.52
C GLU A 80 -1.34 -14.32 1.94
N GLY A 81 -1.35 -14.96 3.11
CA GLY A 81 -0.28 -15.84 3.56
C GLY A 81 1.01 -15.11 3.91
N ASN A 82 0.96 -13.81 4.16
CA ASN A 82 2.15 -13.05 4.54
C ASN A 82 2.48 -13.30 6.02
N LEU A 83 3.77 -13.31 6.35
CA LEU A 83 4.26 -13.39 7.72
C LEU A 83 4.97 -12.08 8.07
N ILE A 84 4.45 -11.37 9.07
CA ILE A 84 5.01 -10.12 9.58
C ILE A 84 5.46 -10.36 11.02
N GLU A 85 6.77 -10.44 11.22
CA GLU A 85 7.37 -10.78 12.52
C GLU A 85 7.49 -9.57 13.48
N GLU A 86 8.03 -9.82 14.67
CA GLU A 86 8.12 -8.82 15.74
C GLU A 86 8.96 -7.63 15.29
N GLN A 87 8.57 -6.41 15.69
CA GLN A 87 9.31 -5.17 15.38
C GLN A 87 9.43 -4.83 13.89
N ALA A 88 8.83 -5.60 12.99
CA ALA A 88 8.75 -5.25 11.57
C ALA A 88 7.98 -3.93 11.40
N LEU A 89 8.51 -3.02 10.58
CA LEU A 89 7.95 -1.72 10.28
C LEU A 89 7.61 -1.62 8.80
N ILE A 90 6.32 -1.60 8.48
CA ILE A 90 5.81 -1.35 7.13
C ILE A 90 5.20 0.05 7.14
N ILE A 91 5.77 0.95 6.34
CA ILE A 91 5.35 2.37 6.32
C ILE A 91 5.12 2.87 4.91
N ASN A 92 3.90 3.35 4.67
CA ASN A 92 3.57 4.16 3.50
C ASN A 92 3.51 5.64 3.92
N GLY A 93 4.69 6.25 4.14
CA GLY A 93 4.84 7.66 4.55
C GLY A 93 4.71 8.63 3.37
N TYR A 94 4.86 9.94 3.56
CA TYR A 94 5.10 10.88 2.46
C TYR A 94 6.60 10.89 2.12
N PRO A 95 7.01 11.08 0.86
CA PRO A 95 8.43 11.30 0.56
C PRO A 95 8.91 12.58 1.26
N GLU A 96 10.17 12.58 1.74
CA GLU A 96 10.76 13.69 2.53
C GLU A 96 10.68 15.08 1.86
N ASN A 97 10.43 15.14 0.54
CA ASN A 97 10.38 16.36 -0.25
C ASN A 97 8.97 16.88 -0.56
N ILE A 98 7.90 16.30 0.02
CA ILE A 98 6.53 16.71 -0.30
C ILE A 98 5.73 16.90 1.00
N THR A 99 5.34 18.15 1.27
CA THR A 99 4.36 18.50 2.30
C THR A 99 2.96 17.99 1.90
N PRO A 100 2.06 17.73 2.87
CA PRO A 100 0.70 17.25 2.62
C PRO A 100 -0.21 18.18 1.80
N ASP A 101 0.31 19.31 1.29
CA ASP A 101 -0.41 20.32 0.49
C ASP A 101 -0.21 20.18 -1.02
N SER A 102 0.69 19.31 -1.48
CA SER A 102 0.78 18.95 -2.89
C SER A 102 -0.28 17.89 -3.19
N GLU A 103 -1.09 18.09 -4.24
CA GLU A 103 -2.09 17.15 -4.78
C GLU A 103 -1.45 15.85 -5.31
N VAL A 104 -0.66 15.17 -4.50
CA VAL A 104 -0.07 13.88 -4.85
C VAL A 104 -1.15 12.84 -4.61
N GLU A 105 -1.58 12.20 -5.70
CA GLU A 105 -2.50 11.08 -5.63
C GLU A 105 -2.00 10.07 -4.59
N PRO A 106 -2.87 9.62 -3.67
CA PRO A 106 -2.48 8.69 -2.61
C PRO A 106 -1.97 7.40 -3.24
N LYS A 107 -0.65 7.19 -3.19
CA LYS A 107 -0.04 6.02 -3.80
C LYS A 107 -0.28 4.83 -2.91
N THR A 108 -1.09 3.90 -3.41
CA THR A 108 -1.40 2.65 -2.71
C THR A 108 -0.14 1.79 -2.63
N MET A 109 0.17 1.32 -1.43
CA MET A 109 1.20 0.30 -1.23
C MET A 109 0.58 -1.08 -1.39
N THR A 110 1.15 -1.92 -2.25
CA THR A 110 0.66 -3.28 -2.50
C THR A 110 1.72 -4.31 -2.14
N ILE A 111 1.35 -5.25 -1.28
CA ILE A 111 2.15 -6.40 -0.89
C ILE A 111 1.43 -7.65 -1.40
N GLY A 112 2.14 -8.47 -2.18
CA GLY A 112 1.63 -9.72 -2.75
C GLY A 112 1.41 -10.83 -1.71
N MET A 113 1.53 -12.07 -2.15
CA MET A 113 1.25 -13.27 -1.36
C MET A 113 2.52 -13.94 -0.85
N ASN A 114 2.41 -14.62 0.30
CA ASN A 114 3.46 -15.45 0.89
C ASN A 114 4.80 -14.72 1.12
N ASN A 115 4.79 -13.41 1.40
CA ASN A 115 6.01 -12.70 1.75
C ASN A 115 6.31 -12.87 3.25
N VAL A 116 7.60 -12.89 3.58
CA VAL A 116 8.10 -12.96 4.96
C VAL A 116 8.85 -11.67 5.28
N PHE A 117 8.41 -10.99 6.33
CA PHE A 117 9.05 -9.83 6.92
C PHE A 117 9.60 -10.26 8.28
N GLU A 118 10.91 -10.50 8.35
CA GLU A 118 11.57 -10.93 9.57
C GLU A 118 11.70 -9.81 10.61
N VAL A 119 12.20 -10.18 11.80
CA VAL A 119 12.33 -9.31 12.96
C VAL A 119 13.07 -8.01 12.66
N GLY A 120 12.42 -6.90 12.96
CA GLY A 120 13.03 -5.56 12.89
C GLY A 120 13.34 -5.05 11.49
N CYS A 121 12.80 -5.67 10.44
CA CYS A 121 12.92 -5.12 9.09
C CYS A 121 12.12 -3.83 8.93
N VAL A 122 12.54 -2.99 7.99
CA VAL A 122 11.87 -1.76 7.59
C VAL A 122 11.53 -1.86 6.11
N SER A 123 10.27 -1.66 5.76
CA SER A 123 9.81 -1.69 4.38
C SER A 123 8.97 -0.46 4.07
N GLN A 124 9.47 0.32 3.11
CA GLN A 124 8.78 1.49 2.55
C GLN A 124 8.38 1.26 1.09
N ALA A 125 8.74 0.10 0.52
CA ALA A 125 8.51 -0.23 -0.88
C ALA A 125 7.02 -0.20 -1.22
N LEU A 126 6.69 0.59 -2.24
CA LEU A 126 5.30 0.77 -2.65
C LEU A 126 4.71 -0.47 -3.33
N LYS A 127 5.57 -1.32 -3.89
CA LYS A 127 5.14 -2.53 -4.59
C LYS A 127 6.08 -3.67 -4.24
N ILE A 128 5.49 -4.71 -3.64
CA ILE A 128 6.15 -5.98 -3.28
C ILE A 128 5.33 -7.09 -3.92
N GLY A 129 5.98 -7.93 -4.73
CA GLY A 129 5.34 -9.09 -5.37
C GLY A 129 5.16 -10.26 -4.41
N ASP A 130 5.35 -11.48 -4.91
CA ASP A 130 5.02 -12.71 -4.20
C ASP A 130 6.26 -13.52 -3.77
N ASN A 131 6.16 -14.24 -2.65
CA ASN A 131 7.20 -15.13 -2.14
C ASN A 131 8.55 -14.44 -1.90
N ASN A 132 8.53 -13.18 -1.47
CA ASN A 132 9.74 -12.46 -1.09
C ASN A 132 10.07 -12.68 0.38
N VAL A 133 11.37 -12.62 0.70
CA VAL A 133 11.86 -12.69 2.08
C VAL A 133 12.66 -11.43 2.36
N ILE A 134 12.23 -10.65 3.34
CA ILE A 134 12.96 -9.51 3.85
C ILE A 134 13.52 -9.94 5.20
N GLU A 135 14.83 -10.22 5.23
CA GLU A 135 15.50 -10.72 6.41
C GLU A 135 15.64 -9.65 7.50
N SER A 136 16.07 -10.12 8.67
CA SER A 136 16.18 -9.34 9.89
C SER A 136 16.96 -8.04 9.71
N LYS A 137 16.39 -6.93 10.18
CA LYS A 137 16.99 -5.57 10.11
C LYS A 137 17.33 -5.08 8.70
N ALA A 138 16.78 -5.69 7.65
CA ALA A 138 16.87 -5.14 6.31
C ALA A 138 16.04 -3.85 6.19
N ASP A 139 16.48 -2.92 5.35
CA ASP A 139 15.78 -1.69 5.02
C ASP A 139 15.49 -1.67 3.52
N VAL A 140 14.22 -1.50 3.16
CA VAL A 140 13.77 -1.41 1.76
C VAL A 140 13.15 -0.02 1.55
N GLY A 141 13.84 0.77 0.74
CA GLY A 141 13.46 2.14 0.43
C GLY A 141 12.19 2.27 -0.40
N ARG A 142 11.60 3.46 -0.35
CA ARG A 142 10.30 3.77 -0.95
C ARG A 142 10.22 3.52 -2.45
N ASN A 143 11.28 3.87 -3.15
CA ASN A 143 11.35 3.84 -4.61
C ASN A 143 11.75 2.46 -5.16
N VAL A 144 11.98 1.48 -4.27
CA VAL A 144 12.26 0.11 -4.67
C VAL A 144 10.96 -0.59 -5.03
N ILE A 145 10.99 -1.31 -6.14
CA ILE A 145 9.93 -2.26 -6.50
C ILE A 145 10.49 -3.67 -6.36
N LEU A 146 9.99 -4.41 -5.37
CA LEU A 146 10.29 -5.83 -5.22
C LEU A 146 9.35 -6.62 -6.12
N THR A 147 9.91 -7.43 -7.00
CA THR A 147 9.14 -8.36 -7.83
C THR A 147 8.81 -9.62 -7.02
N SER A 148 9.01 -10.81 -7.57
CA SER A 148 8.65 -12.08 -6.92
C SER A 148 9.87 -12.97 -6.72
N GLY A 149 9.90 -13.68 -5.59
CA GLY A 149 11.02 -14.56 -5.24
C GLY A 149 12.31 -13.83 -4.87
N CYS A 150 12.25 -12.55 -4.51
CA CYS A 150 13.43 -11.81 -4.08
C CYS A 150 13.74 -12.09 -2.60
N ILE A 151 15.03 -12.10 -2.26
CA ILE A 151 15.50 -12.18 -0.88
C ILE A 151 16.34 -10.95 -0.57
N ILE A 152 15.96 -10.18 0.43
CA ILE A 152 16.74 -9.06 0.96
C ILE A 152 17.46 -9.55 2.19
N GLY A 153 18.79 -9.61 2.12
CA GLY A 153 19.64 -10.15 3.16
C GLY A 153 19.60 -9.32 4.45
N ALA A 154 19.95 -9.95 5.56
CA ALA A 154 19.95 -9.32 6.86
C ALA A 154 20.86 -8.09 6.86
N PHE A 155 20.40 -7.01 7.48
CA PHE A 155 21.13 -5.73 7.54
C PHE A 155 21.43 -5.08 6.18
N CYS A 156 20.83 -5.56 5.08
CA CYS A 156 20.97 -4.92 3.76
C CYS A 156 20.07 -3.69 3.67
N GLN A 157 20.57 -2.61 3.07
CA GLN A 157 19.84 -1.37 2.87
C GLN A 157 19.66 -1.12 1.38
N VAL A 158 18.46 -1.39 0.88
CA VAL A 158 18.10 -1.25 -0.52
C VAL A 158 17.38 0.08 -0.69
N ASN A 159 18.13 1.16 -0.90
CA ASN A 159 17.57 2.51 -1.10
C ASN A 159 17.66 2.99 -2.55
N THR A 160 17.88 2.06 -3.47
CA THR A 160 18.01 2.32 -4.91
C THR A 160 16.64 2.58 -5.54
N CYS A 161 16.58 3.51 -6.49
CA CYS A 161 15.36 3.80 -7.24
C CYS A 161 15.24 2.85 -8.43
N GLU A 162 15.07 1.55 -8.16
CA GLU A 162 15.05 0.53 -9.20
C GLU A 162 14.04 -0.60 -8.93
N VAL A 163 13.84 -1.40 -9.97
CA VAL A 163 13.05 -2.62 -9.90
C VAL A 163 13.99 -3.78 -9.66
N ILE A 164 13.82 -4.49 -8.54
CA ILE A 164 14.58 -5.71 -8.25
C ILE A 164 13.99 -6.84 -9.07
N PRO A 165 14.76 -7.46 -10.00
CA PRO A 165 14.24 -8.51 -10.85
C PRO A 165 13.92 -9.77 -10.06
N GLU A 166 13.06 -10.63 -10.62
CA GLU A 166 12.63 -11.86 -9.95
C GLU A 166 13.81 -12.75 -9.59
N ASN A 167 13.67 -13.51 -8.51
CA ASN A 167 14.70 -14.45 -8.02
C ASN A 167 16.05 -13.78 -7.70
N THR A 168 16.05 -12.48 -7.40
CA THR A 168 17.27 -11.77 -6.99
C THR A 168 17.45 -11.86 -5.49
N VAL A 169 18.64 -12.27 -5.07
CA VAL A 169 19.06 -12.23 -3.68
C VAL A 169 20.06 -11.11 -3.50
N ILE A 170 19.74 -10.16 -2.63
CA ILE A 170 20.62 -9.08 -2.20
C ILE A 170 21.26 -9.50 -0.89
N TYR A 171 22.60 -9.49 -0.81
CA TYR A 171 23.31 -9.95 0.37
C TYR A 171 24.61 -9.18 0.60
N GLY A 172 25.12 -9.28 1.83
CA GLY A 172 26.37 -8.66 2.25
C GLY A 172 26.25 -7.16 2.48
N SER A 173 27.26 -6.59 3.15
CA SER A 173 27.31 -5.16 3.49
C SER A 173 27.30 -4.25 2.26
N GLY A 174 27.76 -4.74 1.11
CA GLY A 174 27.74 -4.01 -0.16
C GLY A 174 26.43 -4.13 -0.95
N CYS A 175 25.38 -4.77 -0.40
CA CYS A 175 24.14 -5.07 -1.12
C CYS A 175 24.41 -5.73 -2.48
N MET A 176 25.31 -6.71 -2.49
CA MET A 176 25.67 -7.46 -3.69
C MET A 176 24.48 -8.28 -4.16
N ARG A 177 24.35 -8.47 -5.47
CA ARG A 177 23.21 -9.18 -6.05
C ARG A 177 23.68 -10.47 -6.67
N ARG A 178 22.93 -11.53 -6.40
CA ARG A 178 23.00 -12.78 -7.16
C ARG A 178 21.62 -13.11 -7.68
N VAL A 179 21.59 -13.61 -8.90
CA VAL A 179 20.38 -14.22 -9.45
C VAL A 179 20.36 -15.67 -9.00
N GLN A 180 19.32 -16.06 -8.29
CA GLN A 180 19.11 -17.43 -7.89
C GLN A 180 18.40 -18.17 -9.04
N THR A 181 18.85 -19.40 -9.31
CA THR A 181 18.26 -20.27 -10.34
C THR A 181 16.91 -20.85 -9.91
N GLU A 182 16.67 -20.97 -8.60
CA GLU A 182 15.42 -21.47 -8.03
C GLU A 182 14.74 -20.41 -7.18
N ARG A 183 13.41 -20.40 -7.22
CA ARG A 183 12.59 -19.54 -6.36
C ARG A 183 12.82 -19.92 -4.89
N PRO A 184 12.82 -18.94 -3.96
CA PRO A 184 12.78 -19.23 -2.54
C PRO A 184 11.63 -20.18 -2.27
N GLN A 185 11.90 -21.27 -1.53
CA GLN A 185 10.82 -22.16 -1.15
C GLN A 185 9.84 -21.37 -0.28
N PRO A 186 8.53 -21.36 -0.61
CA PRO A 186 7.57 -20.64 0.19
C PRO A 186 7.55 -21.23 1.60
N GLN A 187 7.61 -20.40 2.64
CA GLN A 187 7.66 -20.82 4.04
C GLN A 187 6.30 -21.31 4.56
N THR A 188 5.56 -22.07 3.76
CA THR A 188 4.22 -22.59 4.07
C THR A 188 4.19 -23.40 5.36
N LEU A 189 5.22 -24.22 5.61
CA LEU A 189 5.31 -25.02 6.84
C LEU A 189 5.48 -24.15 8.10
N GLN A 190 6.26 -23.07 8.00
CA GLN A 190 6.43 -22.12 9.11
C GLN A 190 5.14 -21.33 9.34
N LEU A 191 4.49 -20.90 8.26
CA LEU A 191 3.20 -20.21 8.32
C LEU A 191 2.13 -21.10 8.98
N ASP A 192 2.00 -22.35 8.55
CA ASP A 192 1.03 -23.32 9.09
C ASP A 192 1.28 -23.62 10.57
N PHE A 193 2.55 -23.67 10.98
CA PHE A 193 2.91 -23.83 12.39
C PHE A 193 2.52 -22.60 13.21
N LEU A 194 2.87 -21.40 12.75
CA LEU A 194 2.55 -20.15 13.43
C LEU A 194 1.04 -19.91 13.53
N MET A 195 0.27 -20.22 12.48
CA MET A 195 -1.19 -20.11 12.50
C MET A 195 -1.85 -21.02 13.55
N LYS A 196 -1.23 -22.16 13.90
CA LYS A 196 -1.75 -23.08 14.93
C LYS A 196 -1.36 -22.66 16.34
N ILE A 197 -0.18 -22.09 16.51
CA ILE A 197 0.38 -21.79 17.83
C ILE A 197 -0.04 -20.39 18.31
N LEU A 198 -0.01 -19.38 17.45
CA LEU A 198 -0.28 -18.00 17.86
C LEU A 198 -1.65 -17.78 18.52
N PRO A 199 -2.76 -18.39 18.04
CA PRO A 199 -4.05 -18.30 18.72
C PRO A 199 -4.06 -18.88 20.15
N ASN A 200 -3.14 -19.81 20.45
CA ASN A 200 -3.05 -20.46 21.77
C ASN A 200 -2.23 -19.65 22.78
N TYR A 201 -1.34 -18.76 22.31
CA TYR A 201 -0.43 -18.00 23.18
C TYR A 201 -0.75 -16.51 23.27
N HIS A 202 -1.46 -15.93 22.29
CA HIS A 202 -1.68 -14.48 22.22
C HIS A 202 -3.15 -14.11 22.00
N HIS A 203 -3.54 -12.95 22.55
CA HIS A 203 -4.83 -12.34 22.24
C HIS A 203 -4.80 -11.76 20.82
N LEU A 204 -5.73 -12.21 19.97
CA LEU A 204 -5.87 -11.79 18.59
C LEU A 204 -6.90 -10.67 18.44
N LYS A 205 -6.67 -9.74 17.52
CA LYS A 205 -7.68 -8.77 17.09
C LYS A 205 -8.84 -9.52 16.45
N LYS A 206 -10.05 -9.19 16.88
CA LYS A 206 -11.27 -9.78 16.33
C LYS A 206 -11.39 -9.40 14.87
N THR A 207 -11.55 -10.40 13.99
CA THR A 207 -11.97 -10.17 12.62
C THR A 207 -13.39 -9.59 12.64
N VAL A 208 -13.60 -8.46 11.97
CA VAL A 208 -14.95 -7.92 11.80
C VAL A 208 -15.62 -8.82 10.77
N LYS A 209 -16.46 -9.76 11.23
CA LYS A 209 -17.32 -10.54 10.34
C LYS A 209 -18.19 -9.55 9.57
N ALA A 210 -18.02 -9.46 8.26
CA ALA A 210 -19.06 -8.92 7.39
C ALA A 210 -20.30 -9.79 7.61
N GLY A 211 -21.32 -9.21 8.25
CA GLY A 211 -22.59 -9.88 8.48
C GLY A 211 -23.15 -10.32 7.14
N HIS A 212 -23.45 -11.62 7.02
CA HIS A 212 -24.31 -12.11 5.96
C HIS A 212 -25.67 -11.41 6.11
N HIS A 213 -25.94 -10.41 5.27
CA HIS A 213 -27.32 -10.05 4.95
C HIS A 213 -27.82 -11.13 3.99
N ALA A 214 -28.52 -12.11 4.54
CA ALA A 214 -29.39 -12.96 3.75
C ALA A 214 -30.55 -12.09 3.25
N SER A 215 -30.79 -12.10 1.94
CA SER A 215 -31.99 -11.60 1.28
C SER A 215 -32.34 -12.58 0.18
#